data_AF-X1PQM6-F1
#
_entry.id   AF-X1PQM6-F1
#
_cell.length_a   1.000
_cell.length_b   1.000
_cell.length_c   1.000
_cell.angle_alpha   90.00
_cell.angle_beta   90.00
_cell.angle_gamma   90.00
#
_symmetry.space_group_name_H-M   'P 1'
#
loop_
_entity.id
_entity.type
_entity.pdbx_description
1 polymer ?
#
loop_
_entity_poly.entity_id
_entity_poly.type
_entity_poly.pdbx_seq_one_letter_code
_entity_poly.pdbx_strand_id
1 'polypeptide(L)' 'MRITINQIKDMKQKGEKITMLTAYDYSTAKIVDEVGIPLILVGDSLGMVVLGYESPIPVTMEEMLH' A
#
# COMPACT_ATOMS: atom_id res chain seq x y z
N MET A 1 7.33 -9.76 5.51
CA MET A 1 7.47 -9.42 6.95
C MET A 1 6.08 -9.20 7.54
N ARG A 2 5.77 -9.73 8.74
CA ARG A 2 4.44 -9.50 9.37
C ARG A 2 4.50 -8.28 10.29
N ILE A 3 3.83 -7.20 9.88
CA ILE A 3 3.62 -6.00 10.69
C ILE A 3 2.17 -5.94 11.16
N THR A 4 1.95 -5.51 12.40
CA THR A 4 0.63 -5.41 13.05
C THR A 4 0.32 -3.96 13.42
N ILE A 5 -0.96 -3.66 13.62
CA ILE A 5 -1.40 -2.32 14.04
C ILE A 5 -0.76 -1.88 15.36
N ASN A 6 -0.51 -2.82 16.29
CA ASN A 6 0.14 -2.50 17.56
C ASN A 6 1.60 -2.08 17.35
N GLN A 7 2.35 -2.75 16.47
CA GLN A 7 3.72 -2.34 16.13
C GLN A 7 3.75 -0.95 15.50
N ILE A 8 2.79 -0.62 14.62
CA ILE A 8 2.68 0.72 14.04
C ILE A 8 2.40 1.80 15.11
N LYS A 9 1.53 1.49 16.10
CA LYS A 9 1.28 2.38 17.23
C LYS A 9 2.55 2.59 18.07
N ASP A 10 3.32 1.55 18.31
CA ASP A 10 4.57 1.61 19.07
C ASP A 10 5.62 2.46 18.34
N MET A 11 5.77 2.28 17.02
CA MET A 11 6.66 3.11 16.18
C MET A 11 6.32 4.60 16.34
N LYS A 12 5.03 4.95 16.28
CA LYS A 12 4.56 6.32 16.48
C LYS A 12 4.90 6.84 17.89
N GLN A 13 4.69 6.04 18.93
CA GLN A 13 5.01 6.43 20.32
C GLN A 13 6.51 6.69 20.51
N LYS A 14 7.37 5.94 19.81
CA LYS A 14 8.82 6.10 19.82
C LYS A 14 9.33 7.24 18.94
N GLY A 15 8.45 7.90 18.17
CA GLY A 15 8.82 8.94 17.22
C GLY A 15 9.54 8.40 15.97
N GLU A 16 9.42 7.09 15.71
CA GLU A 16 9.97 6.47 14.50
C GLU A 16 9.11 6.84 13.29
N LYS A 17 9.76 7.27 12.19
CA LYS A 17 9.06 7.54 10.93
C LYS A 17 8.60 6.23 10.31
N ILE A 18 7.35 6.19 9.87
CA ILE A 18 6.74 5.02 9.25
C ILE A 18 6.67 5.25 7.73
N THR A 19 7.42 4.45 6.97
CA THR A 19 7.38 4.44 5.49
C THR A 19 6.23 3.57 4.99
N MET A 20 5.61 3.98 3.90
CA MET A 20 4.54 3.23 3.23
C MET A 20 4.64 3.46 1.72
N LEU A 21 4.40 2.40 0.94
CA LEU A 21 4.34 2.47 -0.52
C LEU A 21 3.04 1.85 -1.03
N THR A 22 2.61 2.26 -2.22
CA THR A 22 1.54 1.56 -2.92
C THR A 22 2.11 0.38 -3.69
N ALA A 23 1.34 -0.71 -3.74
CA ALA A 23 1.60 -1.85 -4.62
C ALA A 23 0.25 -2.46 -5.02
N TYR A 24 0.11 -2.80 -6.31
CA TYR A 24 -1.16 -3.23 -6.89
C TYR A 24 -1.11 -4.65 -7.47
N ASP A 25 0.07 -5.28 -7.46
CA ASP A 25 0.29 -6.63 -7.98
C ASP A 25 1.27 -7.40 -7.09
N TYR A 26 1.30 -8.72 -7.28
CA TYR A 26 2.15 -9.62 -6.51
C TYR A 26 3.64 -9.32 -6.62
N SER A 27 4.13 -9.01 -7.82
CA SER A 27 5.57 -8.84 -8.07
C SER A 27 6.08 -7.58 -7.37
N THR A 28 5.34 -6.48 -7.51
CA THR A 28 5.65 -5.22 -6.85
C THR A 28 5.55 -5.37 -5.32
N ALA A 29 4.49 -6.00 -4.80
CA ALA A 29 4.34 -6.24 -3.37
C ALA A 29 5.48 -7.09 -2.78
N LYS A 30 5.94 -8.10 -3.51
CA LYS A 30 7.08 -8.94 -3.12
C LYS A 30 8.37 -8.14 -3.01
N ILE A 31 8.66 -7.29 -3.99
CA ILE A 31 9.85 -6.42 -3.97
C ILE A 31 9.79 -5.46 -2.78
N VAL A 32 8.62 -4.84 -2.53
CA VAL A 32 8.41 -3.92 -1.41
C VAL A 32 8.64 -4.61 -0.05
N ASP A 33 8.19 -5.87 0.09
CA ASP A 33 8.41 -6.67 1.29
C ASP A 33 9.90 -7.03 1.48
N GLU A 34 10.60 -7.40 0.40
CA GLU A 34 12.03 -7.75 0.43
C GLU A 34 12.92 -6.57 0.83
N VAL A 35 12.53 -5.33 0.49
CA VAL A 35 13.26 -4.10 0.85
C VAL A 35 12.92 -3.63 2.28
N GLY A 36 11.95 -4.27 2.95
CA GLY A 36 11.64 -4.01 4.36
C GLY A 36 10.75 -2.79 4.60
N ILE A 37 9.92 -2.40 3.63
CA ILE A 37 8.90 -1.36 3.85
C ILE A 37 7.79 -1.93 4.75
N PRO A 38 7.44 -1.25 5.87
CA PRO A 38 6.57 -1.85 6.88
C PRO A 38 5.09 -1.89 6.49
N LEU A 39 4.68 -1.09 5.50
CA LEU A 39 3.28 -0.96 5.07
C LEU A 39 3.16 -0.89 3.55
N ILE A 40 2.19 -1.64 3.02
CA ILE A 40 1.71 -1.56 1.64
C ILE A 40 0.28 -1.02 1.65
N LEU A 41 -0.01 -0.05 0.79
CA LEU A 41 -1.36 0.48 0.57
C LEU A 41 -1.87 0.05 -0.82
N VAL A 42 -2.92 -0.76 -0.85
CA VAL A 42 -3.73 -0.95 -2.06
C VAL A 42 -4.77 0.16 -2.06
N GLY A 43 -4.54 1.21 -2.86
CA GLY A 43 -5.38 2.42 -2.89
C GLY A 43 -6.02 2.65 -4.26
N ASP A 44 -7.03 3.51 -4.29
CA ASP A 44 -7.76 3.96 -5.49
C ASP A 44 -6.89 4.68 -6.53
N SER A 45 -5.69 5.12 -6.15
CA SER A 45 -4.62 5.52 -7.07
C SER A 45 -4.33 4.47 -8.17
N LEU A 46 -4.69 3.19 -7.95
CA LEU A 46 -4.78 2.14 -8.97
C LEU A 46 -5.46 2.63 -10.26
N GLY A 47 -6.59 3.35 -10.12
CA GLY A 47 -7.36 3.84 -11.26
C GLY A 47 -6.55 4.72 -12.19
N MET A 48 -5.70 5.58 -11.63
CA MET A 48 -4.86 6.48 -12.43
C MET A 48 -3.62 5.78 -12.98
N VAL A 49 -2.93 5.01 -12.14
CA VAL A 49 -1.59 4.49 -12.47
C VAL A 49 -1.60 3.15 -13.19
N VAL A 50 -2.68 2.37 -13.05
CA VAL A 50 -2.83 1.05 -13.67
C VAL A 50 -3.94 1.05 -14.72
N LEU A 51 -5.10 1.66 -14.44
CA LEU A 51 -6.26 1.65 -15.35
C LEU A 51 -6.31 2.84 -16.31
N GLY A 52 -5.50 3.88 -16.08
CA GLY A 52 -5.41 5.06 -16.95
C GLY A 52 -6.56 6.05 -16.82
N TYR A 53 -7.32 6.02 -15.72
CA TYR A 53 -8.33 7.02 -15.42
C TYR A 53 -7.71 8.39 -15.13
N GLU A 54 -8.40 9.47 -15.49
CA GLU A 54 -7.97 10.83 -15.17
C GLU A 54 -8.14 11.18 -13.67
N SER A 55 -8.88 10.35 -12.93
CA SER A 55 -9.26 10.57 -11.54
C SER A 55 -9.49 9.22 -10.85
N PRO A 56 -9.32 9.11 -9.52
CA PRO A 56 -9.63 7.88 -8.78
C PRO A 56 -11.14 7.64 -8.59
N ILE A 57 -11.99 8.64 -8.85
CA ILE A 57 -13.46 8.56 -8.66
C ILE A 57 -14.12 7.32 -9.29
N PRO A 58 -13.75 6.87 -10.50
CA PRO A 58 -14.41 5.73 -11.14
C PRO A 58 -14.04 4.37 -10.55
N VAL A 59 -13.04 4.30 -9.65
CA VAL A 59 -12.56 3.02 -9.10
C VAL A 59 -13.64 2.34 -8.26
N THR A 60 -13.87 1.07 -8.57
CA THR A 60 -14.83 0.19 -7.91
C THR A 60 -14.16 -0.83 -7.00
N MET A 61 -14.93 -1.45 -6.11
CA MET A 61 -14.43 -2.54 -5.27
C MET A 61 -14.03 -3.78 -6.08
N GLU A 62 -14.66 -4.04 -7.22
CA GLU A 62 -14.30 -5.16 -8.09
C GLU A 62 -12.91 -4.97 -8.69
N GLU A 63 -12.59 -3.75 -9.15
CA GLU A 63 -11.26 -3.43 -9.67
C GLU A 63 -10.17 -3.50 -8.58
N MET A 64 -10.53 -3.22 -7.32
CA MET A 64 -9.61 -3.32 -6.17
C MET A 64 -9.31 -4.76 -5.73
N LEU A 65 -10.15 -5.72 -6.10
CA LEU A 65 -10.02 -7.14 -5.73
C LEU A 65 -9.26 -7.98 -6.77
N HIS A 66 -8.82 -7.35 -7.87
CA HIS A 66 -8.17 -8.03 -8.98
C HIS A 66 -6.84 -8.71 -8.61
#